data_AF-A0A3E0Q6J7-F1
#
_entry.id   AF-A0A3E0Q6J7-F1
#
_cell.length_a   1.000
_cell.length_b   1.000
_cell.length_c   1.000
_cell.angle_alpha   90.00
_cell.angle_beta   90.00
_cell.angle_gamma   90.00
#
_symmetry.space_group_name_H-M   'P 1'
#
loop_
_entity.id
_entity.type
_entity.pdbx_description
1 polymer ?
#
loop_
_entity_poly.entity_id
_entity_poly.type
_entity_poly.pdbx_seq_one_letter_code
_entity_poly.pdbx_strand_id
1 'polypeptide(L)'
;MRSLALHLSAVVSICLTTTATAQVTRDTAARLCVDVVQVKRGRELRGSIVARSEDGSLTIAVRREWLEENEPRMAEDIAAEEAEARIAARQTLIERTESWLDERSDDVELSAILRDELAAFRKAEEQPQPAEDAEPSEFVLIDVAADDLHRVFAQPARRKQVGLVAWQTGLERVEELRLPRLEQQLEDEGIDWQNAQVDLSDRLPAVAVDDDRAWAARRAIYEYAFRKRLDFQGTGDFIVEAGDGQQPAGPELLIGLLQGGLGNDLSDLVEEALGQGGNKTKPKQPAWLDAASKIAEERGLTGFRVTRMEHNLAQNQVTVESQFIARMPGGKWETIWLHTQTEQANGDRQGLEDRIRQDEQLAEALKVLESLGLQGDVDTALQYGAATMEAQQTADDKFYHFKDRYTKRLTGPPLRWPTL
;
A
#
# COMPACT_ATOMS: atom_id res chain seq x y z
N MET A 1 -25.95 25.52 -83.46
CA MET A 1 -26.82 24.92 -82.42
C MET A 1 -26.10 23.70 -81.84
N ARG A 2 -25.86 23.70 -80.51
CA ARG A 2 -25.33 22.61 -79.63
C ARG A 2 -23.86 22.20 -79.90
N SER A 3 -22.84 22.63 -79.13
CA SER A 3 -22.53 22.47 -77.69
C SER A 3 -22.41 21.01 -77.23
N LEU A 4 -21.18 20.57 -76.98
CA LEU A 4 -20.83 19.52 -76.02
C LEU A 4 -19.39 19.74 -75.55
N ALA A 5 -19.27 20.36 -74.37
CA ALA A 5 -18.04 20.41 -73.59
C ALA A 5 -17.98 19.14 -72.71
N LEU A 6 -16.92 18.35 -72.84
CA LEU A 6 -16.58 17.30 -71.88
C LEU A 6 -15.80 17.93 -70.73
N HIS A 7 -16.40 17.97 -69.54
CA HIS A 7 -15.67 18.15 -68.29
C HIS A 7 -15.22 16.79 -67.76
N LEU A 8 -13.91 16.58 -67.69
CA LEU A 8 -13.28 15.50 -66.94
C LEU A 8 -13.25 15.92 -65.46
N SER A 9 -14.08 15.31 -64.62
CA SER A 9 -13.93 15.39 -63.16
C SER A 9 -12.94 14.32 -62.71
N ALA A 10 -11.76 14.75 -62.25
CA ALA A 10 -10.83 13.90 -61.51
C ALA A 10 -11.31 13.81 -60.05
N VAL A 11 -11.74 12.63 -59.63
CA VAL A 11 -12.01 12.32 -58.22
C VAL A 11 -10.69 11.97 -57.56
N VAL A 12 -10.16 12.88 -56.74
CA VAL A 12 -9.06 12.60 -55.82
C VAL A 12 -9.66 11.87 -54.62
N SER A 13 -9.48 10.54 -54.57
CA SER A 13 -9.73 9.76 -53.35
C SER A 13 -8.59 9.99 -52.37
N ILE A 14 -8.83 10.82 -51.36
CA ILE A 14 -7.99 10.89 -50.17
C ILE A 14 -8.28 9.62 -49.36
N CYS A 15 -7.42 8.60 -49.47
CA CYS A 15 -7.41 7.48 -48.55
C CYS A 15 -6.95 8.00 -47.18
N LEU A 16 -7.91 8.30 -46.30
CA LEU A 16 -7.67 8.34 -44.86
C LEU A 16 -7.24 6.92 -44.45
N THR A 17 -5.94 6.74 -44.22
CA THR A 17 -5.41 5.53 -43.60
C THR A 17 -5.83 5.53 -42.14
N THR A 18 -7.04 5.04 -41.87
CA THR A 18 -7.42 4.60 -40.54
C THR A 18 -6.56 3.37 -40.23
N THR A 19 -5.44 3.56 -39.53
CA THR A 19 -4.72 2.46 -38.89
C THR A 19 -5.66 1.85 -37.86
N ALA A 20 -6.41 0.83 -38.27
CA ALA A 20 -7.07 -0.06 -37.33
C ALA A 20 -5.96 -0.82 -36.60
N THR A 21 -5.60 -0.36 -35.40
CA THR A 21 -4.73 -1.06 -34.48
C THR A 21 -5.33 -2.44 -34.22
N ALA A 22 -4.63 -3.49 -34.66
CA ALA A 22 -5.05 -4.85 -34.42
C ALA A 22 -5.03 -5.11 -32.91
N GLN A 23 -6.19 -5.39 -32.32
CA GLN A 23 -6.32 -5.65 -30.89
C GLN A 23 -5.44 -6.83 -30.46
N VAL A 24 -4.76 -6.69 -29.33
CA VAL A 24 -3.92 -7.76 -28.77
C VAL A 24 -4.77 -8.99 -28.45
N THR A 25 -4.27 -10.15 -28.88
CA THR A 25 -4.88 -11.44 -28.53
C THR A 25 -4.47 -11.87 -27.12
N ARG A 26 -5.25 -12.76 -26.50
CA ARG A 26 -4.91 -13.34 -25.19
C ARG A 26 -3.50 -13.94 -25.15
N ASP A 27 -3.07 -14.61 -26.22
CA ASP A 27 -1.73 -15.23 -26.31
C ASP A 27 -0.62 -14.18 -26.35
N THR A 28 -0.83 -13.08 -27.09
CA THR A 28 0.10 -11.95 -27.12
C THR A 28 0.16 -11.24 -25.77
N ALA A 29 -0.99 -10.90 -25.17
CA ALA A 29 -1.05 -10.28 -23.85
C ALA A 29 -0.38 -11.15 -22.78
N ALA A 30 -0.59 -12.46 -22.85
CA ALA A 30 0.03 -13.43 -21.94
C ALA A 30 1.54 -13.61 -22.13
N ARG A 31 2.23 -12.77 -22.92
CA ARG A 31 3.71 -12.76 -23.01
C ARG A 31 4.34 -11.46 -22.51
N LEU A 32 3.52 -10.43 -22.27
CA LEU A 32 3.95 -9.13 -21.78
C LEU A 32 4.14 -9.14 -20.26
N CYS A 33 4.83 -8.12 -19.75
CA CYS A 33 4.98 -7.86 -18.32
C CYS A 33 4.00 -6.82 -17.76
N VAL A 34 3.27 -6.13 -18.64
CA VAL A 34 2.27 -5.12 -18.30
C VAL A 34 0.85 -5.67 -18.45
N ASP A 35 -0.08 -5.11 -17.66
CA ASP A 35 -1.50 -5.35 -17.82
C ASP A 35 -1.98 -4.73 -19.14
N VAL A 36 -2.94 -5.39 -19.79
CA VAL A 36 -3.57 -4.89 -21.02
C VAL A 36 -5.07 -4.72 -20.79
N VAL A 37 -5.56 -3.50 -20.95
CA VAL A 37 -6.97 -3.15 -20.84
C VAL A 37 -7.49 -2.75 -22.21
N GLN A 38 -8.43 -3.52 -22.75
CA GLN A 38 -9.13 -3.21 -23.98
C GLN A 38 -10.45 -2.55 -23.64
N VAL A 39 -10.65 -1.35 -24.15
CA VAL A 39 -11.89 -0.60 -23.96
C VAL A 39 -12.75 -0.66 -25.22
N LYS A 40 -14.02 -0.30 -25.09
CA LYS A 40 -14.94 -0.21 -26.22
C LYS A 40 -14.38 0.73 -27.30
N ARG A 41 -14.82 0.49 -28.54
CA ARG A 41 -14.37 1.19 -29.77
C ARG A 41 -12.92 0.86 -30.21
N GLY A 42 -12.35 -0.23 -29.72
CA GLY A 42 -11.11 -0.78 -30.27
C GLY A 42 -9.83 -0.28 -29.61
N ARG A 43 -9.90 0.67 -28.68
CA ARG A 43 -8.73 1.22 -28.00
C ARG A 43 -8.12 0.23 -27.00
N GLU A 44 -6.82 0.34 -26.82
CA GLU A 44 -6.03 -0.52 -25.94
C GLU A 44 -5.15 0.34 -25.04
N LEU A 45 -5.11 0.01 -23.75
CA LEU A 45 -4.21 0.62 -22.77
C LEU A 45 -3.25 -0.45 -22.26
N ARG A 46 -1.98 -0.11 -22.16
CA ARG A 46 -0.93 -0.97 -21.61
C ARG A 46 -0.27 -0.29 -20.43
N GLY A 47 -0.24 -0.98 -19.30
CA GLY A 47 0.14 -0.34 -18.04
C GLY A 47 0.02 -1.27 -16.84
N SER A 48 -0.19 -0.71 -15.65
CA SER A 48 -0.44 -1.50 -14.44
C SER A 48 -1.78 -1.11 -13.86
N ILE A 49 -2.66 -2.09 -13.68
CA ILE A 49 -3.92 -1.91 -12.97
C ILE A 49 -3.58 -1.71 -11.49
N VAL A 50 -4.04 -0.58 -10.95
CA VAL A 50 -3.70 -0.12 -9.60
C VAL A 50 -4.88 -0.26 -8.65
N ALA A 51 -6.10 -0.07 -9.16
CA ALA A 51 -7.31 -0.23 -8.39
C ALA A 51 -8.41 -0.88 -9.23
N ARG A 52 -9.29 -1.60 -8.53
CA ARG A 52 -10.59 -2.02 -9.04
C ARG A 52 -11.63 -1.65 -8.02
N SER A 53 -12.64 -0.93 -8.47
CA SER A 53 -13.77 -0.53 -7.65
C SER A 53 -14.79 -1.66 -7.56
N GLU A 54 -15.68 -1.59 -6.56
CA GLU A 54 -16.75 -2.59 -6.38
C GLU A 54 -17.76 -2.59 -7.54
N ASP A 55 -17.94 -1.46 -8.20
CA ASP A 55 -18.79 -1.30 -9.38
C ASP A 55 -18.18 -1.91 -10.67
N GLY A 56 -16.96 -2.45 -10.58
CA GLY A 56 -16.24 -3.06 -11.69
C GLY A 56 -15.43 -2.07 -12.54
N SER A 57 -15.43 -0.78 -12.21
CA SER A 57 -14.48 0.16 -12.80
C SER A 57 -13.04 -0.16 -12.37
N LEU A 58 -12.08 0.25 -13.17
CA LEU A 58 -10.66 0.08 -12.85
C LEU A 58 -9.88 1.35 -13.10
N THR A 59 -8.81 1.52 -12.34
CA THR A 59 -7.79 2.54 -12.59
C THR A 59 -6.55 1.83 -13.12
N ILE A 60 -6.02 2.29 -14.24
CA ILE A 60 -4.76 1.81 -14.83
C ILE A 60 -3.76 2.97 -14.91
N ALA A 61 -2.52 2.68 -14.54
CA ALA A 61 -1.41 3.59 -14.73
C ALA A 61 -0.68 3.28 -16.03
N VAL A 62 -0.49 4.30 -16.86
CA VAL A 62 0.08 4.18 -18.21
C VAL A 62 1.22 5.18 -18.33
N ARG A 63 2.36 4.77 -18.91
CA ARG A 63 3.45 5.71 -19.21
C ARG A 63 2.97 6.73 -20.24
N ARG A 64 3.20 8.00 -19.95
CA ARG A 64 2.79 9.12 -20.80
C ARG A 64 3.40 9.02 -22.19
N GLU A 65 4.68 8.69 -22.27
CA GLU A 65 5.40 8.43 -23.53
C GLU A 65 4.68 7.38 -24.39
N TRP A 66 4.32 6.23 -23.81
CA TRP A 66 3.60 5.19 -24.55
C TRP A 66 2.22 5.67 -25.02
N LEU A 67 1.51 6.42 -24.18
CA LEU A 67 0.18 6.94 -24.50
C LEU A 67 0.22 7.98 -25.62
N GLU A 68 1.21 8.88 -25.60
CA GLU A 68 1.43 9.90 -26.62
C GLU A 68 1.73 9.27 -27.99
N GLU A 69 2.52 8.19 -28.01
CA GLU A 69 2.85 7.48 -29.25
C GLU A 69 1.67 6.65 -29.80
N ASN A 70 0.89 5.99 -28.94
CA ASN A 70 -0.08 4.98 -29.35
C ASN A 70 -1.54 5.48 -29.37
N GLU A 71 -1.89 6.42 -28.51
CA GLU A 71 -3.25 7.00 -28.37
C GLU A 71 -3.17 8.55 -28.19
N PRO A 72 -2.59 9.30 -29.16
CA PRO A 72 -2.24 10.72 -28.98
C PRO A 72 -3.41 11.63 -28.62
N ARG A 73 -4.60 11.36 -29.16
CA ARG A 73 -5.82 12.13 -28.81
C ARG A 73 -6.20 11.95 -27.34
N MET A 74 -6.05 10.73 -26.83
CA MET A 74 -6.34 10.44 -25.43
C MET A 74 -5.29 11.09 -24.51
N ALA A 75 -4.03 11.13 -24.94
CA ALA A 75 -2.98 11.86 -24.23
C ALA A 75 -3.29 13.38 -24.15
N GLU A 76 -3.72 13.99 -25.26
CA GLU A 76 -4.13 15.41 -25.31
C GLU A 76 -5.33 15.68 -24.38
N ASP A 77 -6.39 14.86 -24.47
CA ASP A 77 -7.59 15.00 -23.64
C ASP A 77 -7.24 14.87 -22.14
N ILE A 78 -6.44 13.86 -21.77
CA ILE A 78 -5.99 13.64 -20.38
C ILE A 78 -5.11 14.80 -19.91
N ALA A 79 -4.21 15.31 -20.73
CA ALA A 79 -3.35 16.43 -20.33
C ALA A 79 -4.19 17.70 -20.03
N ALA A 80 -5.24 17.95 -20.80
CA ALA A 80 -6.18 19.04 -20.55
C ALA A 80 -6.98 18.82 -19.25
N GLU A 81 -7.52 17.61 -19.05
CA GLU A 81 -8.25 17.24 -17.83
C GLU A 81 -7.36 17.31 -16.58
N GLU A 82 -6.12 16.82 -16.65
CA GLU A 82 -5.14 16.90 -15.57
C GLU A 82 -4.78 18.35 -15.23
N ALA A 83 -4.68 19.24 -16.22
CA ALA A 83 -4.39 20.65 -15.98
C ALA A 83 -5.53 21.34 -15.20
N GLU A 84 -6.79 21.10 -15.58
CA GLU A 84 -7.97 21.62 -14.87
C GLU A 84 -8.10 21.01 -13.48
N ALA A 85 -8.01 19.67 -13.39
CA ALA A 85 -8.10 18.94 -12.14
C ALA A 85 -7.00 19.37 -11.15
N ARG A 86 -5.80 19.69 -11.63
CA ARG A 86 -4.67 20.15 -10.80
C ARG A 86 -4.98 21.42 -10.03
N ILE A 87 -5.67 22.37 -10.66
CA ILE A 87 -6.06 23.63 -10.02
C ILE A 87 -7.08 23.35 -8.91
N ALA A 88 -8.16 22.62 -9.24
CA ALA A 88 -9.22 22.30 -8.29
C ALA A 88 -8.69 21.48 -7.09
N ALA A 89 -7.88 20.47 -7.37
CA ALA A 89 -7.25 19.63 -6.35
C ALA A 89 -6.35 20.42 -5.40
N ARG A 90 -5.61 21.40 -5.92
CA ARG A 90 -4.76 22.27 -5.09
C ARG A 90 -5.59 23.10 -4.14
N GLN A 91 -6.69 23.68 -4.62
CA GLN A 91 -7.62 24.43 -3.76
C GLN A 91 -8.20 23.53 -2.66
N THR A 92 -8.66 22.34 -3.02
CA THR A 92 -9.15 21.35 -2.03
C THR A 92 -8.07 20.98 -1.01
N LEU A 93 -6.82 20.81 -1.43
CA LEU A 93 -5.71 20.53 -0.52
C LEU A 93 -5.44 21.69 0.44
N ILE A 94 -5.46 22.93 -0.06
CA ILE A 94 -5.30 24.15 0.76
C ILE A 94 -6.40 24.19 1.82
N GLU A 95 -7.67 24.10 1.42
CA GLU A 95 -8.83 24.14 2.32
C GLU A 95 -8.77 23.04 3.38
N ARG A 96 -8.46 21.81 2.96
CA ARG A 96 -8.34 20.67 3.89
C ARG A 96 -7.18 20.83 4.86
N THR A 97 -6.05 21.38 4.42
CA THR A 97 -4.87 21.61 5.26
C THR A 97 -5.13 22.74 6.26
N GLU A 98 -5.82 23.80 5.85
CA GLU A 98 -6.27 24.88 6.74
C GLU A 98 -7.22 24.37 7.81
N SER A 99 -8.27 23.61 7.42
CA SER A 99 -9.19 22.98 8.37
C SER A 99 -8.45 22.09 9.37
N TRP A 100 -7.46 21.33 8.91
CA TRP A 100 -6.67 20.46 9.77
C TRP A 100 -5.78 21.26 10.73
N LEU A 101 -5.19 22.36 10.29
CA LEU A 101 -4.41 23.26 11.13
C LEU A 101 -5.28 23.88 12.23
N ASP A 102 -6.52 24.24 11.92
CA ASP A 102 -7.49 24.76 12.90
C ASP A 102 -7.87 23.69 13.94
N GLU A 103 -8.17 22.47 13.48
CA GLU A 103 -8.50 21.31 14.33
C GLU A 103 -7.36 20.89 15.27
N ARG A 104 -6.10 21.14 14.88
CA ARG A 104 -4.88 20.71 15.60
C ARG A 104 -4.00 21.88 16.03
N SER A 105 -4.60 23.04 16.25
CA SER A 105 -3.90 24.27 16.62
C SER A 105 -3.14 24.17 17.97
N ASP A 106 -3.47 23.19 18.79
CA ASP A 106 -2.80 22.86 20.05
C ASP A 106 -1.48 22.08 19.88
N ASP A 107 -1.28 21.44 18.72
CA ASP A 107 -0.08 20.65 18.42
C ASP A 107 0.97 21.49 17.67
N VAL A 108 2.02 21.92 18.38
CA VAL A 108 3.03 22.85 17.83
C VAL A 108 3.84 22.23 16.69
N GLU A 109 4.21 20.95 16.82
CA GLU A 109 5.08 20.27 15.86
C GLU A 109 4.33 19.98 14.56
N LEU A 110 3.16 19.34 14.67
CA LEU A 110 2.32 19.09 13.50
C LEU A 110 1.90 20.40 12.83
N SER A 111 1.51 21.42 13.61
CA SER A 111 1.13 22.72 13.06
C SER A 111 2.26 23.43 12.32
N ALA A 112 3.52 23.27 12.75
CA ALA A 112 4.66 23.85 12.03
C ALA A 112 4.83 23.19 10.65
N ILE A 113 4.80 21.86 10.60
CA ILE A 113 4.90 21.08 9.36
C ILE A 113 3.76 21.42 8.39
N LEU A 114 2.52 21.47 8.88
CA LEU A 114 1.36 21.80 8.04
C LEU A 114 1.42 23.23 7.49
N ARG A 115 1.99 24.19 8.24
CA ARG A 115 2.19 25.56 7.74
C ARG A 115 3.22 25.62 6.62
N ASP A 116 4.30 24.85 6.72
CA ASP A 116 5.33 24.78 5.68
C ASP A 116 4.76 24.16 4.39
N GLU A 117 3.99 23.07 4.51
CA GLU A 117 3.27 22.45 3.39
C GLU A 117 2.24 23.41 2.76
N LEU A 118 1.43 24.08 3.60
CA LEU A 118 0.45 25.06 3.14
C LEU A 118 1.12 26.25 2.42
N ALA A 119 2.25 26.73 2.92
CA ALA A 119 3.02 27.78 2.26
C ALA A 119 3.54 27.33 0.89
N ALA A 120 3.97 26.08 0.76
CA ALA A 120 4.38 25.51 -0.52
C ALA A 120 3.20 25.43 -1.50
N PHE A 121 2.01 25.02 -1.04
CA PHE A 121 0.80 24.96 -1.87
C PHE A 121 0.35 26.34 -2.36
N ARG A 122 0.31 27.33 -1.45
CA ARG A 122 -0.05 28.71 -1.80
C ARG A 122 0.95 29.33 -2.77
N LYS A 123 2.25 29.12 -2.57
CA LYS A 123 3.27 29.59 -3.51
C LYS A 123 3.05 29.00 -4.91
N ALA A 124 2.71 27.71 -4.99
CA ALA A 124 2.41 27.06 -6.26
C ALA A 124 1.13 27.62 -6.91
N GLU A 125 0.12 28.00 -6.12
CA GLU A 125 -1.10 28.65 -6.59
C GLU A 125 -0.87 30.07 -7.11
N GLU A 126 -0.08 30.88 -6.41
CA GLU A 126 0.25 32.26 -6.80
C GLU A 126 1.19 32.33 -8.02
N GLN A 127 2.07 31.34 -8.16
CA GLN A 127 2.99 31.20 -9.27
C GLN A 127 2.69 29.89 -10.00
N PRO A 128 1.56 29.79 -10.72
CA PRO A 128 1.26 28.61 -11.51
C PRO A 128 2.37 28.49 -12.55
N GLN A 129 3.20 27.45 -12.43
CA GLN A 129 4.07 27.07 -13.53
C GLN A 129 3.20 26.91 -14.78
N PRO A 130 3.57 27.54 -15.91
CA PRO A 130 2.94 27.23 -17.19
C PRO A 130 2.89 25.71 -17.37
N ALA A 131 1.80 25.18 -17.91
CA ALA A 131 1.66 23.73 -18.12
C ALA A 131 2.82 23.13 -18.94
N GLU A 132 3.48 23.96 -19.74
CA GLU A 132 4.68 23.63 -20.54
C GLU A 132 5.97 23.50 -19.70
N ASP A 133 6.05 24.14 -18.52
CA ASP A 133 7.24 24.18 -17.66
C ASP A 133 7.17 23.23 -16.45
N ALA A 134 5.98 22.70 -16.15
CA ALA A 134 5.83 21.67 -15.13
C ALA A 134 6.17 20.32 -15.76
N GLU A 135 7.30 19.70 -15.37
CA GLU A 135 7.64 18.34 -15.82
C GLU A 135 6.43 17.42 -15.57
N PRO A 136 5.81 16.89 -16.64
CA PRO A 136 4.65 16.04 -16.48
C PRO A 136 5.09 14.74 -15.80
N SER A 137 4.22 14.18 -14.97
CA SER A 137 4.47 12.87 -14.37
C SER A 137 4.73 11.83 -15.47
N GLU A 138 5.69 10.93 -15.24
CA GLU A 138 6.02 9.85 -16.19
C GLU A 138 4.80 8.98 -16.46
N PHE A 139 3.93 8.82 -15.46
CA PHE A 139 2.69 8.06 -15.57
C PHE A 139 1.47 8.99 -15.51
N VAL A 140 0.40 8.54 -16.17
CA VAL A 140 -0.96 9.06 -16.01
C VAL A 140 -1.84 7.98 -15.38
N LEU A 141 -2.81 8.40 -14.56
CA LEU A 141 -3.83 7.51 -14.00
C LEU A 141 -5.10 7.65 -14.83
N ILE A 142 -5.57 6.53 -15.38
CA ILE A 142 -6.74 6.49 -16.25
C ILE A 142 -7.81 5.65 -15.57
N ASP A 143 -8.91 6.29 -15.22
CA ASP A 143 -10.12 5.62 -14.75
C ASP A 143 -10.93 5.13 -15.95
N VAL A 144 -11.25 3.83 -15.94
CA VAL A 144 -12.04 3.18 -16.98
C VAL A 144 -13.31 2.64 -16.35
N ALA A 145 -14.44 3.23 -16.74
CA ALA A 145 -15.76 2.80 -16.28
C ALA A 145 -16.04 1.34 -16.67
N ALA A 146 -16.76 0.61 -15.81
CA ALA A 146 -17.11 -0.79 -16.04
C ALA A 146 -17.82 -0.99 -17.39
N ASP A 147 -18.70 -0.05 -17.75
CA ASP A 147 -19.43 -0.06 -19.01
C ASP A 147 -18.52 0.14 -20.23
N ASP A 148 -17.35 0.74 -20.10
CA ASP A 148 -16.42 0.94 -21.22
C ASP A 148 -15.39 -0.19 -21.36
N LEU A 149 -15.33 -1.12 -20.41
CA LEU A 149 -14.45 -2.27 -20.47
C LEU A 149 -14.92 -3.30 -21.50
N HIS A 150 -14.01 -3.74 -22.36
CA HIS A 150 -14.24 -4.87 -23.26
C HIS A 150 -13.54 -6.14 -22.76
N ARG A 151 -12.22 -6.05 -22.49
CA ARG A 151 -11.41 -7.17 -21.97
C ARG A 151 -10.29 -6.64 -21.09
N VAL A 152 -9.92 -7.43 -20.08
CA VAL A 152 -8.82 -7.11 -19.17
C VAL A 152 -7.89 -8.32 -19.07
N PHE A 153 -6.62 -8.12 -19.36
CA PHE A 153 -5.56 -9.11 -19.20
C PHE A 153 -4.61 -8.64 -18.10
N ALA A 154 -4.95 -8.96 -16.85
CA ALA A 154 -4.07 -8.73 -15.72
C ALA A 154 -2.93 -9.77 -15.70
N GLN A 155 -1.70 -9.31 -15.51
CA GLN A 155 -0.53 -10.17 -15.45
C GLN A 155 -0.38 -10.82 -14.07
N PRO A 156 0.14 -12.07 -14.01
CA PRO A 156 0.56 -12.69 -12.77
C PRO A 156 1.67 -11.89 -12.07
N ALA A 157 1.75 -12.02 -10.74
CA ALA A 157 2.66 -11.26 -9.87
C ALA A 157 4.12 -11.21 -10.38
N ARG A 158 4.71 -12.36 -10.73
CA ARG A 158 6.09 -12.44 -11.25
C ARG A 158 6.33 -11.53 -12.46
N ARG A 159 5.39 -11.47 -13.39
CA ARG A 159 5.54 -10.66 -14.60
C ARG A 159 5.34 -9.18 -14.31
N LYS A 160 4.37 -8.87 -13.47
CA LYS A 160 4.12 -7.51 -12.99
C LYS A 160 5.37 -6.98 -12.27
N GLN A 161 6.03 -7.79 -11.44
CA GLN A 161 7.30 -7.45 -10.79
C GLN A 161 8.38 -7.05 -11.82
N VAL A 162 8.63 -7.88 -12.83
CA VAL A 162 9.60 -7.55 -13.89
C VAL A 162 9.25 -6.24 -14.61
N GLY A 163 7.97 -6.04 -14.96
CA GLY A 163 7.52 -4.81 -15.62
C GLY A 163 7.70 -3.56 -14.76
N LEU A 164 7.40 -3.66 -13.46
CA LEU A 164 7.53 -2.57 -12.50
C LEU A 164 9.00 -2.20 -12.23
N VAL A 165 9.87 -3.20 -12.05
CA VAL A 165 11.32 -2.96 -11.92
C VAL A 165 11.85 -2.32 -13.19
N ALA A 166 11.46 -2.83 -14.37
CA ALA A 166 11.87 -2.25 -15.66
C ALA A 166 11.46 -0.78 -15.81
N TRP A 167 10.27 -0.39 -15.34
CA TRP A 167 9.90 1.02 -15.29
C TRP A 167 10.74 1.81 -14.29
N GLN A 168 10.96 1.29 -13.08
CA GLN A 168 11.76 1.97 -12.07
C GLN A 168 13.21 2.20 -12.52
N THR A 169 13.76 1.30 -13.32
CA THR A 169 15.12 1.43 -13.86
C THR A 169 15.17 2.27 -15.13
N GLY A 170 14.01 2.68 -15.66
CA GLY A 170 13.91 3.54 -16.83
C GLY A 170 14.12 2.80 -18.16
N LEU A 171 13.89 1.49 -18.20
CA LEU A 171 13.96 0.75 -19.46
C LEU A 171 12.92 1.27 -20.46
N GLU A 172 13.31 1.31 -21.73
CA GLU A 172 12.44 1.72 -22.83
C GLU A 172 11.49 0.59 -23.25
N ARG A 173 10.31 0.97 -23.76
CA ARG A 173 9.34 0.05 -24.42
C ARG A 173 8.89 -1.15 -23.58
N VAL A 174 8.83 -0.99 -22.26
CA VAL A 174 8.40 -2.04 -21.31
C VAL A 174 7.01 -2.58 -21.67
N GLU A 175 6.14 -1.75 -22.23
CA GLU A 175 4.77 -2.05 -22.65
C GLU A 175 4.69 -3.01 -23.85
N GLU A 176 5.80 -3.21 -24.55
CA GLU A 176 5.88 -4.00 -25.78
C GLU A 176 6.75 -5.24 -25.64
N LEU A 177 7.72 -5.19 -24.72
CA LEU A 177 8.69 -6.26 -24.53
C LEU A 177 8.08 -7.46 -23.81
N ARG A 178 8.57 -8.64 -24.20
CA ARG A 178 8.19 -9.91 -23.58
C ARG A 178 9.05 -10.19 -22.37
N LEU A 179 8.50 -10.97 -21.44
CA LEU A 179 9.16 -11.35 -20.19
C LEU A 179 10.64 -11.76 -20.33
N PRO A 180 11.04 -12.70 -21.21
CA PRO A 180 12.45 -13.12 -21.28
C PRO A 180 13.40 -11.99 -21.70
N ARG A 181 12.90 -11.00 -22.45
CA ARG A 181 13.72 -9.88 -22.93
C ARG A 181 13.94 -8.84 -21.83
N LEU A 182 12.91 -8.55 -21.04
CA LEU A 182 13.03 -7.65 -19.89
C LEU A 182 13.88 -8.26 -18.78
N GLU A 183 13.70 -9.56 -18.49
CA GLU A 183 14.56 -10.28 -17.53
C GLU A 183 16.04 -10.18 -17.93
N GLN A 184 16.35 -10.48 -19.20
CA GLN A 184 17.70 -10.36 -19.73
C GLN A 184 18.24 -8.93 -19.58
N GLN A 185 17.46 -7.89 -19.90
CA GLN A 185 17.94 -6.50 -19.78
C GLN A 185 18.23 -6.11 -18.33
N LEU A 186 17.36 -6.50 -17.39
CA LEU A 186 17.58 -6.26 -15.97
C LEU A 186 18.81 -7.01 -15.45
N GLU A 187 19.00 -8.26 -15.88
CA GLU A 187 20.18 -9.06 -15.54
C GLU A 187 21.47 -8.48 -16.14
N ASP A 188 21.43 -7.99 -17.38
CA ASP A 188 22.55 -7.33 -18.05
C ASP A 188 22.97 -6.03 -17.33
N GLU A 189 22.02 -5.34 -16.67
CA GLU A 189 22.26 -4.18 -15.81
C GLU A 189 22.65 -4.55 -14.36
N GLY A 190 22.72 -5.84 -14.03
CA GLY A 190 23.07 -6.32 -12.70
C GLY A 190 21.98 -6.12 -11.65
N ILE A 191 20.71 -6.04 -12.07
CA ILE A 191 19.57 -5.73 -11.21
C ILE A 191 18.89 -7.02 -10.76
N ASP A 192 18.85 -7.25 -9.45
CA ASP A 192 18.08 -8.34 -8.84
C ASP A 192 16.59 -7.98 -8.80
N TRP A 193 15.92 -8.16 -9.93
CA TRP A 193 14.50 -7.84 -10.08
C TRP A 193 13.58 -8.72 -9.20
N GLN A 194 14.05 -9.88 -8.73
CA GLN A 194 13.24 -10.80 -7.92
C GLN A 194 13.02 -10.26 -6.52
N ASN A 195 14.05 -9.63 -5.95
CA ASN A 195 14.02 -9.09 -4.60
C ASN A 195 13.94 -7.56 -4.55
N ALA A 196 13.99 -6.89 -5.71
CA ALA A 196 13.85 -5.44 -5.81
C ALA A 196 12.52 -4.95 -5.23
N GLN A 197 12.58 -3.99 -4.33
CA GLN A 197 11.41 -3.25 -3.88
C GLN A 197 11.12 -2.13 -4.87
N VAL A 198 9.89 -2.10 -5.39
CA VAL A 198 9.49 -1.10 -6.38
C VAL A 198 8.73 0.04 -5.74
N ASP A 199 9.27 1.25 -5.92
CA ASP A 199 8.54 2.48 -5.63
C ASP A 199 8.57 3.41 -6.86
N LEU A 200 7.38 3.62 -7.47
CA LEU A 200 7.13 4.55 -8.58
C LEU A 200 6.28 5.76 -8.14
N SER A 201 6.12 5.97 -6.83
CA SER A 201 5.22 6.99 -6.28
C SER A 201 5.53 8.41 -6.72
N ASP A 202 6.82 8.73 -6.81
CA ASP A 202 7.36 10.02 -7.22
C ASP A 202 7.13 10.31 -8.71
N ARG A 203 6.76 9.28 -9.49
CA ARG A 203 6.52 9.36 -10.93
C ARG A 203 5.04 9.43 -11.30
N LEU A 204 4.16 9.38 -10.29
CA LEU A 204 2.72 9.54 -10.44
C LEU A 204 2.35 11.03 -10.44
N PRO A 205 1.19 11.40 -11.00
CA PRO A 205 0.68 12.76 -10.87
C PRO A 205 0.50 13.07 -9.38
N ALA A 206 1.15 14.13 -8.90
CA ALA A 206 1.14 14.55 -7.49
C ALA A 206 -0.25 15.02 -7.00
N VAL A 207 -1.25 14.98 -7.88
CA VAL A 207 -2.50 15.73 -7.74
C VAL A 207 -3.72 14.85 -8.06
N ALA A 208 -3.62 13.55 -7.83
CA ALA A 208 -4.85 12.77 -7.66
C ALA A 208 -5.57 13.31 -6.43
N VAL A 209 -6.78 13.85 -6.62
CA VAL A 209 -7.61 14.28 -5.48
C VAL A 209 -7.91 13.04 -4.65
N ASP A 210 -7.36 13.00 -3.44
CA ASP A 210 -7.78 12.01 -2.46
C ASP A 210 -9.28 12.22 -2.21
N ASP A 211 -10.07 11.16 -2.35
CA ASP A 211 -11.43 11.16 -1.81
C ASP A 211 -11.40 11.32 -0.28
N ASP A 212 -12.55 11.55 0.34
CA ASP A 212 -12.59 11.80 1.80
C ASP A 212 -12.00 10.63 2.60
N ARG A 213 -12.13 9.40 2.08
CA ARG A 213 -11.54 8.20 2.68
C ARG A 213 -10.01 8.24 2.62
N ALA A 214 -9.44 8.48 1.45
CA ALA A 214 -7.99 8.59 1.26
C ALA A 214 -7.42 9.77 2.05
N TRP A 215 -8.12 10.90 2.11
CA TRP A 215 -7.71 12.04 2.93
C TRP A 215 -7.65 11.70 4.41
N ALA A 216 -8.68 11.01 4.94
CA ALA A 216 -8.70 10.57 6.33
C ALA A 216 -7.55 9.58 6.65
N ALA A 217 -7.30 8.63 5.74
CA ALA A 217 -6.19 7.70 5.84
C ALA A 217 -4.82 8.42 5.82
N ARG A 218 -4.65 9.44 4.96
CA ARG A 218 -3.43 10.24 4.89
C ARG A 218 -3.20 11.03 6.17
N ARG A 219 -4.24 11.71 6.68
CA ARG A 219 -4.20 12.40 7.97
C ARG A 219 -3.78 11.46 9.08
N ALA A 220 -4.34 10.25 9.13
CA ALA A 220 -3.98 9.25 10.13
C ALA A 220 -2.48 8.85 10.07
N ILE A 221 -1.92 8.66 8.87
CA ILE A 221 -0.49 8.34 8.70
C ILE A 221 0.40 9.51 9.14
N TYR A 222 0.05 10.74 8.76
CA TYR A 222 0.80 11.94 9.14
C TYR A 222 0.71 12.22 10.65
N GLU A 223 -0.48 12.17 11.26
CA GLU A 223 -0.63 12.38 12.72
C GLU A 223 0.10 11.29 13.52
N TYR A 224 0.09 10.04 13.02
CA TYR A 224 0.88 8.98 13.62
C TYR A 224 2.39 9.29 13.53
N ALA A 225 2.87 9.85 12.43
CA ALA A 225 4.29 10.14 12.23
C ALA A 225 4.80 11.39 12.98
N PHE A 226 3.97 12.44 13.08
CA PHE A 226 4.42 13.78 13.50
C PHE A 226 3.71 14.34 14.74
N ARG A 227 2.69 13.65 15.28
CA ARG A 227 1.97 14.08 16.48
C ARG A 227 2.11 13.09 17.63
N LYS A 228 1.51 11.90 17.49
CA LYS A 228 1.55 10.90 18.55
C LYS A 228 1.34 9.50 18.00
N ARG A 229 2.26 8.62 18.34
CA ARG A 229 2.20 7.20 18.01
C ARG A 229 1.35 6.45 19.03
N LEU A 230 0.57 5.50 18.53
CA LEU A 230 -0.14 4.53 19.33
C LEU A 230 0.04 3.17 18.66
N ASP A 231 0.82 2.33 19.33
CA ASP A 231 1.12 0.98 18.90
C ASP A 231 0.49 0.01 19.90
N PHE A 232 -0.10 -1.07 19.39
CA PHE A 232 -0.58 -2.17 20.20
C PHE A 232 0.14 -3.46 19.79
N GLN A 233 0.33 -4.34 20.76
CA GLN A 233 0.87 -5.67 20.53
C GLN A 233 0.06 -6.71 21.30
N GLY A 234 -0.06 -7.93 20.77
CA GLY A 234 -0.71 -9.02 21.50
C GLY A 234 -0.97 -10.28 20.67
N THR A 235 -1.87 -11.12 21.17
CA THR A 235 -2.21 -12.43 20.61
C THR A 235 -3.72 -12.65 20.69
N GLY A 236 -4.31 -13.17 19.61
CA GLY A 236 -5.77 -13.33 19.53
C GLY A 236 -6.49 -11.98 19.67
N ASP A 237 -7.47 -11.91 20.57
CA ASP A 237 -8.21 -10.68 20.88
C ASP A 237 -7.59 -9.86 22.03
N PHE A 238 -6.54 -10.38 22.67
CA PHE A 238 -5.82 -9.66 23.72
C PHE A 238 -4.74 -8.78 23.10
N ILE A 239 -4.81 -7.48 23.40
CA ILE A 239 -3.81 -6.49 22.97
C ILE A 239 -3.46 -5.58 24.14
N VAL A 240 -2.21 -5.14 24.18
CA VAL A 240 -1.69 -4.15 25.13
C VAL A 240 -1.02 -3.02 24.36
N GLU A 241 -0.99 -1.82 24.94
CA GLU A 241 -0.23 -0.71 24.37
C GLU A 241 1.26 -1.04 24.40
N ALA A 242 1.91 -0.92 23.24
CA ALA A 242 3.34 -1.00 23.10
C ALA A 242 3.90 0.43 23.14
N GLY A 243 4.86 0.70 24.04
CA GLY A 243 5.52 2.00 24.09
C GLY A 243 6.51 2.20 22.94
N ASP A 244 6.88 3.46 22.68
CA ASP A 244 7.82 3.84 21.62
C ASP A 244 9.15 3.08 21.75
N GLY A 245 9.36 2.09 20.89
CA GLY A 245 10.60 1.31 20.86
C GLY A 245 10.81 0.38 22.05
N GLN A 246 9.79 0.13 22.87
CA GLN A 246 9.86 -0.94 23.86
C GLN A 246 9.85 -2.29 23.14
N GLN A 247 10.81 -3.15 23.53
CA GLN A 247 10.81 -4.56 23.16
C GLN A 247 9.40 -5.12 23.32
N PRO A 248 9.02 -6.12 22.49
CA PRO A 248 7.72 -6.74 22.63
C PRO A 248 7.48 -7.09 24.09
N ALA A 249 6.21 -7.12 24.52
CA ALA A 249 5.79 -7.59 25.84
C ALA A 249 6.30 -9.04 26.04
N GLY A 250 7.60 -9.15 26.27
CA GLY A 250 8.41 -10.33 26.09
C GLY A 250 8.20 -11.24 27.26
N PRO A 251 8.24 -10.76 28.51
CA PRO A 251 7.90 -11.56 29.66
C PRO A 251 6.42 -11.99 29.63
N GLU A 252 5.46 -11.10 29.40
CA GLU A 252 4.04 -11.47 29.50
C GLU A 252 3.57 -12.40 28.38
N LEU A 253 4.05 -12.22 27.14
CA LEU A 253 3.72 -13.10 26.02
C LEU A 253 4.49 -14.43 26.08
N LEU A 254 5.76 -14.45 26.52
CA LEU A 254 6.47 -15.72 26.79
C LEU A 254 5.83 -16.46 27.96
N ILE A 255 5.41 -15.76 29.00
CA ILE A 255 4.67 -16.36 30.12
C ILE A 255 3.33 -16.90 29.60
N GLY A 256 2.60 -16.17 28.75
CA GLY A 256 1.38 -16.67 28.10
C GLY A 256 1.61 -17.90 27.21
N LEU A 257 2.76 -17.99 26.53
CA LEU A 257 3.15 -19.13 25.71
C LEU A 257 3.56 -20.36 26.54
N LEU A 258 4.35 -20.14 27.59
CA LEU A 258 4.79 -21.16 28.55
C LEU A 258 3.62 -21.64 29.43
N GLN A 259 2.63 -20.79 29.67
CA GLN A 259 1.39 -21.09 30.37
C GLN A 259 0.29 -21.67 29.49
N GLY A 260 0.63 -22.25 28.33
CA GLY A 260 -0.21 -23.24 27.65
C GLY A 260 -0.61 -24.47 28.50
N GLY A 261 -0.35 -24.44 29.81
CA GLY A 261 -0.73 -25.42 30.83
C GLY A 261 -1.21 -24.86 32.19
N LEU A 262 -1.64 -23.60 32.31
CA LEU A 262 -2.33 -23.09 33.53
C LEU A 262 -3.62 -22.38 33.07
N GLY A 263 -4.83 -22.81 33.43
CA GLY A 263 -5.27 -23.27 34.74
C GLY A 263 -6.11 -22.17 35.39
N ASN A 264 -7.38 -22.10 35.02
CA ASN A 264 -8.52 -21.37 35.61
C ASN A 264 -8.47 -19.85 35.86
N ASP A 265 -7.35 -19.18 36.12
CA ASP A 265 -7.40 -17.77 36.56
C ASP A 265 -7.34 -16.74 35.40
N LEU A 266 -6.93 -17.16 34.20
CA LEU A 266 -7.13 -16.40 32.95
C LEU A 266 -8.50 -16.70 32.31
N SER A 267 -9.21 -17.75 32.77
CA SER A 267 -10.53 -18.11 32.25
C SER A 267 -11.54 -17.01 32.56
N ASP A 268 -11.48 -16.39 33.74
CA ASP A 268 -12.47 -15.37 34.14
C ASP A 268 -12.33 -14.06 33.33
N LEU A 269 -11.11 -13.68 32.95
CA LEU A 269 -10.86 -12.52 32.07
C LEU A 269 -11.17 -12.82 30.60
N VAL A 270 -11.04 -14.07 30.17
CA VAL A 270 -11.39 -14.55 28.83
C VAL A 270 -12.89 -14.81 28.69
N GLU A 271 -13.59 -15.20 29.76
CA GLU A 271 -15.04 -15.45 29.78
C GLU A 271 -15.84 -14.13 29.74
N GLU A 272 -15.30 -13.07 30.36
CA GLU A 272 -15.83 -11.70 30.21
C GLU A 272 -15.58 -11.14 28.79
N ALA A 273 -14.50 -11.56 28.12
CA ALA A 273 -14.16 -11.15 26.75
C ALA A 273 -14.85 -11.99 25.64
N LEU A 274 -15.13 -13.27 25.87
CA LEU A 274 -15.58 -14.20 24.83
C LEU A 274 -17.07 -14.48 24.78
N GLY A 275 -17.90 -13.96 25.69
CA GLY A 275 -19.37 -13.90 25.58
C GLY A 275 -19.98 -15.03 24.73
N GLN A 276 -19.76 -16.29 25.11
CA GLN A 276 -20.20 -17.43 24.31
C GLN A 276 -21.70 -17.66 24.47
N GLY A 277 -22.47 -17.04 23.57
CA GLY A 277 -23.84 -17.41 23.25
C GLY A 277 -23.97 -17.58 21.74
N GLY A 278 -24.01 -18.82 21.29
CA GLY A 278 -24.05 -19.16 19.87
C GLY A 278 -25.22 -18.50 19.13
N ASN A 279 -24.89 -17.78 18.06
CA ASN A 279 -25.73 -17.70 16.88
C ASN A 279 -24.91 -17.26 15.66
N LYS A 280 -25.06 -17.98 14.55
CA LYS A 280 -24.45 -17.64 13.25
C LYS A 280 -25.10 -16.35 12.75
N THR A 281 -24.46 -15.23 13.05
CA THR A 281 -24.79 -13.90 12.55
C THR A 281 -23.49 -13.23 12.16
N LYS A 282 -23.55 -12.44 11.07
CA LYS A 282 -22.49 -11.70 10.35
C LYS A 282 -21.16 -11.51 11.12
N PRO A 283 -19.99 -11.58 10.45
CA PRO A 283 -18.69 -11.45 11.11
C PRO A 283 -18.68 -10.14 11.92
N LYS A 284 -18.71 -10.31 13.24
CA LYS A 284 -18.59 -9.21 14.21
C LYS A 284 -17.15 -8.71 14.11
N GLN A 285 -16.93 -7.40 14.16
CA GLN A 285 -15.56 -6.86 14.27
C GLN A 285 -14.83 -7.56 15.42
N PRO A 286 -13.53 -7.84 15.27
CA PRO A 286 -12.79 -8.54 16.30
C PRO A 286 -12.69 -7.66 17.55
N ALA A 287 -12.77 -8.26 18.74
CA ALA A 287 -12.92 -7.50 20.00
C ALA A 287 -11.72 -6.58 20.29
N TRP A 288 -10.52 -6.97 19.84
CA TRP A 288 -9.33 -6.12 19.94
C TRP A 288 -9.49 -4.79 19.20
N LEU A 289 -10.22 -4.78 18.06
CA LEU A 289 -10.40 -3.57 17.27
C LEU A 289 -11.27 -2.57 18.02
N ASP A 290 -12.33 -3.04 18.68
CA ASP A 290 -13.19 -2.19 19.51
C ASP A 290 -12.41 -1.59 20.68
N ALA A 291 -11.59 -2.41 21.36
CA ALA A 291 -10.74 -1.97 22.46
C ALA A 291 -9.70 -0.92 22.04
N ALA A 292 -8.93 -1.20 20.97
CA ALA A 292 -7.93 -0.27 20.44
C ALA A 292 -8.56 1.03 19.95
N SER A 293 -9.69 0.94 19.23
CA SER A 293 -10.40 2.10 18.69
C SER A 293 -10.89 3.00 19.80
N LYS A 294 -11.44 2.44 20.89
CA LYS A 294 -11.88 3.23 22.05
C LYS A 294 -10.73 4.01 22.69
N ILE A 295 -9.58 3.37 22.90
CA ILE A 295 -8.38 4.03 23.44
C ILE A 295 -7.91 5.16 22.51
N ALA A 296 -7.87 4.90 21.20
CA ALA A 296 -7.49 5.90 20.21
C ALA A 296 -8.45 7.10 20.20
N GLU A 297 -9.77 6.86 20.32
CA GLU A 297 -10.80 7.90 20.39
C GLU A 297 -10.68 8.74 21.67
N GLU A 298 -10.49 8.12 22.83
CA GLU A 298 -10.28 8.81 24.11
C GLU A 298 -9.04 9.72 24.07
N ARG A 299 -8.03 9.35 23.27
CA ARG A 299 -6.81 10.13 23.06
C ARG A 299 -6.89 11.11 21.89
N GLY A 300 -8.02 11.18 21.20
CA GLY A 300 -8.22 12.05 20.05
C GLY A 300 -7.28 11.76 18.88
N LEU A 301 -6.90 10.49 18.71
CA LEU A 301 -6.03 10.01 17.63
C LEU A 301 -6.87 9.58 16.41
N THR A 302 -6.26 9.66 15.23
CA THR A 302 -6.89 9.35 13.94
C THR A 302 -6.37 8.05 13.32
N GLY A 303 -5.31 7.47 13.88
CA GLY A 303 -4.74 6.19 13.46
C GLY A 303 -3.94 5.52 14.57
N PHE A 304 -3.77 4.20 14.45
CA PHE A 304 -2.94 3.39 15.33
C PHE A 304 -2.45 2.13 14.62
N ARG A 305 -1.36 1.55 15.12
CA ARG A 305 -0.83 0.28 14.62
C ARG A 305 -1.14 -0.84 15.60
N VAL A 306 -1.41 -2.04 15.09
CA VAL A 306 -1.57 -3.25 15.90
C VAL A 306 -0.70 -4.35 15.31
N THR A 307 0.11 -5.00 16.15
CA THR A 307 0.89 -6.18 15.76
C THR A 307 0.45 -7.38 16.59
N ARG A 308 -0.11 -8.37 15.91
CA ARG A 308 -0.62 -9.60 16.51
C ARG A 308 0.29 -10.78 16.19
N MET A 309 0.49 -11.63 17.17
CA MET A 309 1.32 -12.84 17.07
C MET A 309 0.45 -14.07 17.25
N GLU A 310 0.63 -15.06 16.38
CA GLU A 310 0.02 -16.38 16.47
C GLU A 310 1.10 -17.46 16.39
N HIS A 311 1.11 -18.39 17.34
CA HIS A 311 2.06 -19.47 17.42
C HIS A 311 1.36 -20.78 17.07
N ASN A 312 1.76 -21.40 15.96
CA ASN A 312 1.29 -22.72 15.58
C ASN A 312 2.29 -23.78 16.04
N LEU A 313 2.03 -24.33 17.23
CA LEU A 313 2.87 -25.37 17.83
C LEU A 313 2.90 -26.66 17.00
N ALA A 314 1.81 -26.99 16.31
CA ALA A 314 1.73 -28.20 15.50
C ALA A 314 2.56 -28.12 14.21
N GLN A 315 2.70 -26.93 13.64
CA GLN A 315 3.45 -26.68 12.40
C GLN A 315 4.84 -26.10 12.65
N ASN A 316 5.21 -25.89 13.92
CA ASN A 316 6.45 -25.24 14.31
C ASN A 316 6.62 -23.83 13.70
N GLN A 317 5.54 -23.05 13.67
CA GLN A 317 5.49 -21.76 12.98
C GLN A 317 5.06 -20.62 13.90
N VAL A 318 5.56 -19.43 13.59
CA VAL A 318 5.09 -18.16 14.14
C VAL A 318 4.56 -17.32 12.99
N THR A 319 3.37 -16.77 13.16
CA THR A 319 2.81 -15.77 12.25
C THR A 319 2.68 -14.45 12.98
N VAL A 320 3.31 -13.41 12.43
CA VAL A 320 3.15 -12.02 12.87
C VAL A 320 2.31 -11.29 11.83
N GLU A 321 1.19 -10.73 12.29
CA GLU A 321 0.32 -9.88 11.51
C GLU A 321 0.41 -8.46 12.03
N SER A 322 0.80 -7.51 11.18
CA SER A 322 0.85 -6.10 11.52
C SER A 322 -0.15 -5.31 10.67
N GLN A 323 -0.94 -4.46 11.30
CA GLN A 323 -1.99 -3.66 10.69
C GLN A 323 -1.85 -2.20 11.08
N PHE A 324 -2.17 -1.30 10.14
CA PHE A 324 -2.38 0.11 10.44
C PHE A 324 -3.84 0.46 10.18
N ILE A 325 -4.49 0.95 11.24
CA ILE A 325 -5.91 1.26 11.27
C ILE A 325 -6.06 2.78 11.28
N ALA A 326 -6.97 3.29 10.46
CA ALA A 326 -7.28 4.71 10.39
C ALA A 326 -8.78 4.95 10.58
N ARG A 327 -9.13 6.10 11.16
CA ARG A 327 -10.50 6.54 11.35
C ARG A 327 -11.01 7.22 10.09
N MET A 328 -12.02 6.64 9.47
CA MET A 328 -12.64 7.10 8.22
C MET A 328 -13.71 8.17 8.48
N PRO A 329 -14.16 8.90 7.43
CA PRO A 329 -15.34 9.74 7.52
C PRO A 329 -16.55 8.93 8.03
N GLY A 330 -17.32 9.53 8.95
CA GLY A 330 -18.40 8.83 9.65
C GLY A 330 -17.96 8.03 10.88
N GLY A 331 -16.67 8.07 11.24
CA GLY A 331 -16.14 7.55 12.51
C GLY A 331 -15.78 6.05 12.50
N LYS A 332 -15.96 5.36 11.37
CA LYS A 332 -15.61 3.94 11.23
C LYS A 332 -14.10 3.76 11.18
N TRP A 333 -13.58 2.75 11.88
CA TRP A 333 -12.17 2.37 11.83
C TRP A 333 -11.94 1.32 10.73
N GLU A 334 -10.94 1.53 9.88
CA GLU A 334 -10.61 0.63 8.76
C GLU A 334 -9.11 0.36 8.68
N THR A 335 -8.75 -0.89 8.36
CA THR A 335 -7.38 -1.27 8.01
C THR A 335 -7.02 -0.63 6.66
N ILE A 336 -5.97 0.19 6.66
CA ILE A 336 -5.43 0.81 5.44
C ILE A 336 -4.07 0.22 5.03
N TRP A 337 -3.47 -0.58 5.90
CA TRP A 337 -2.29 -1.38 5.61
C TRP A 337 -2.28 -2.66 6.45
N LEU A 338 -1.85 -3.77 5.85
CA LEU A 338 -1.76 -5.09 6.45
C LEU A 338 -0.51 -5.78 5.90
N HIS A 339 0.27 -6.40 6.79
CA HIS A 339 1.34 -7.29 6.43
C HIS A 339 1.32 -8.53 7.33
N THR A 340 1.57 -9.70 6.74
CA THR A 340 1.64 -10.97 7.44
C THR A 340 2.96 -11.64 7.11
N GLN A 341 3.75 -11.95 8.14
CA GLN A 341 5.02 -12.67 8.02
C GLN A 341 4.92 -13.97 8.81
N THR A 342 5.28 -15.09 8.18
CA THR A 342 5.31 -16.40 8.84
C THR A 342 6.72 -16.96 8.82
N GLU A 343 7.23 -17.31 9.99
CA GLU A 343 8.56 -17.88 10.19
C GLU A 343 8.48 -19.28 10.81
N GLN A 344 9.44 -20.13 10.45
CA GLN A 344 9.64 -21.43 11.08
C GLN A 344 10.42 -21.26 12.39
N ALA A 345 9.97 -21.82 13.51
CA ALA A 345 10.66 -21.64 14.79
C ALA A 345 12.06 -22.29 14.82
N ASN A 346 12.25 -23.41 14.12
CA ASN A 346 13.52 -24.16 14.06
C ASN A 346 14.52 -23.67 13.00
N GLY A 347 14.38 -22.43 12.51
CA GLY A 347 15.35 -21.83 11.58
C GLY A 347 16.65 -21.44 12.27
N ASP A 348 17.72 -21.25 11.49
CA ASP A 348 19.04 -20.89 12.02
C ASP A 348 19.08 -19.43 12.51
N ARG A 349 18.92 -19.23 13.83
CA ARG A 349 18.83 -17.92 14.47
C ARG A 349 19.66 -17.80 15.75
N GLN A 350 20.78 -18.53 15.84
CA GLN A 350 21.62 -18.59 17.05
C GLN A 350 21.97 -17.20 17.61
N GLY A 351 22.24 -16.22 16.74
CA GLY A 351 22.52 -14.84 17.17
C GLY A 351 21.35 -14.12 17.84
N LEU A 352 20.10 -14.39 17.42
CA LEU A 352 18.90 -13.84 18.08
C LEU A 352 18.60 -14.58 19.38
N GLU A 353 18.76 -15.90 19.40
CA GLU A 353 18.60 -16.72 20.61
C GLU A 353 19.57 -16.29 21.72
N ASP A 354 20.84 -16.05 21.37
CA ASP A 354 21.85 -15.56 22.31
C ASP A 354 21.51 -14.16 22.84
N ARG A 355 20.93 -13.30 21.98
CA ARG A 355 20.48 -11.96 22.39
C ARG A 355 19.31 -12.04 23.37
N ILE A 356 18.36 -12.95 23.15
CA ILE A 356 17.23 -13.20 24.07
C ILE A 356 17.75 -13.73 25.42
N ARG A 357 18.71 -14.65 25.42
CA ARG A 357 19.34 -15.16 26.66
C ARG A 357 20.07 -14.09 27.46
N GLN A 358 20.58 -13.07 26.79
CA GLN A 358 21.32 -11.96 27.40
C GLN A 358 20.42 -10.80 27.86
N ASP A 359 19.14 -10.82 27.50
CA ASP A 359 18.17 -9.84 27.96
C ASP A 359 17.94 -9.98 29.48
N GLU A 360 18.17 -8.93 30.25
CA GLU A 360 18.12 -9.00 31.73
C GLU A 360 16.74 -9.43 32.26
N GLN A 361 15.65 -9.00 31.61
CA GLN A 361 14.29 -9.32 32.04
C GLN A 361 13.92 -10.77 31.70
N LEU A 362 14.36 -11.26 30.55
CA LEU A 362 14.09 -12.63 30.12
C LEU A 362 15.05 -13.64 30.77
N ALA A 363 16.30 -13.26 31.01
CA ALA A 363 17.30 -14.12 31.63
C ALA A 363 16.89 -14.56 33.05
N GLU A 364 16.23 -13.70 33.83
CA GLU A 364 15.71 -14.08 35.15
C GLU A 364 14.57 -15.10 35.04
N ALA A 365 13.63 -14.89 34.11
CA ALA A 365 12.54 -15.84 33.86
C ALA A 365 13.05 -17.19 33.35
N LEU A 366 14.02 -17.18 32.43
CA LEU A 366 14.63 -18.38 31.87
C LEU A 366 15.40 -19.18 32.94
N LYS A 367 16.17 -18.51 33.81
CA LYS A 367 16.88 -19.17 34.93
C LYS A 367 15.94 -19.90 35.87
N VAL A 368 14.77 -19.33 36.14
CA VAL A 368 13.74 -19.99 36.97
C VAL A 368 13.26 -21.27 36.30
N LEU A 369 12.98 -21.24 35.00
CA LEU A 369 12.54 -22.42 34.24
C LEU A 369 13.62 -23.50 34.17
N GLU A 370 14.87 -23.11 33.95
CA GLU A 370 16.02 -24.02 33.97
C GLU A 370 16.19 -24.68 35.34
N SER A 371 16.00 -23.92 36.43
CA SER A 371 16.09 -24.44 37.80
C SER A 371 15.00 -25.47 38.14
N LEU A 372 13.91 -25.49 37.37
CA LEU A 372 12.81 -26.47 37.49
C LEU A 372 13.02 -27.72 36.61
N GLY A 373 14.13 -27.81 35.87
CA GLY A 373 14.47 -28.95 35.02
C GLY A 373 13.79 -28.97 33.64
N LEU A 374 13.22 -27.83 33.19
CA LEU A 374 12.47 -27.70 31.94
C LEU A 374 13.35 -27.25 30.76
N GLN A 375 14.56 -27.79 30.65
CA GLN A 375 15.58 -27.28 29.73
C GLN A 375 15.19 -27.39 28.24
N GLY A 376 14.43 -28.44 27.86
CA GLY A 376 13.90 -28.58 26.49
C GLY A 376 12.78 -27.58 26.14
N ASP A 377 12.01 -27.14 27.14
CA ASP A 377 10.96 -26.13 26.96
C ASP A 377 11.57 -24.73 26.82
N VAL A 378 12.73 -24.49 27.44
CA VAL A 378 13.52 -23.26 27.29
C VAL A 378 14.08 -23.12 25.88
N ASP A 379 14.71 -24.16 25.33
CA ASP A 379 15.25 -24.10 23.95
C ASP A 379 14.13 -23.90 22.92
N THR A 380 12.98 -24.55 23.13
CA THR A 380 11.79 -24.35 22.29
C THR A 380 11.28 -22.91 22.40
N ALA A 381 11.13 -22.38 23.61
CA ALA A 381 10.70 -20.99 23.82
C ALA A 381 11.65 -19.97 23.19
N LEU A 382 12.97 -20.22 23.22
CA LEU A 382 13.98 -19.39 22.57
C LEU A 382 13.84 -19.41 21.04
N GLN A 383 13.64 -20.57 20.44
CA GLN A 383 13.40 -20.72 19.00
C GLN A 383 12.16 -19.95 18.54
N TYR A 384 11.06 -20.09 19.27
CA TYR A 384 9.83 -19.34 19.00
C TYR A 384 10.02 -17.84 19.20
N GLY A 385 10.69 -17.42 20.28
CA GLY A 385 11.01 -16.01 20.53
C GLY A 385 11.87 -15.40 19.42
N ALA A 386 12.90 -16.12 18.96
CA ALA A 386 13.76 -15.67 17.87
C ALA A 386 12.99 -15.54 16.55
N ALA A 387 12.14 -16.52 16.22
CA ALA A 387 11.28 -16.46 15.05
C ALA A 387 10.24 -15.32 15.13
N THR A 388 9.66 -15.07 16.31
CA THR A 388 8.78 -13.90 16.54
C THR A 388 9.53 -12.59 16.31
N MET A 389 10.75 -12.45 16.85
CA MET A 389 11.56 -11.24 16.69
C MET A 389 11.90 -10.97 15.22
N GLU A 390 12.31 -12.00 14.46
CA GLU A 390 12.62 -11.83 13.03
C GLU A 390 11.36 -11.48 12.22
N ALA A 391 10.25 -12.18 12.45
CA ALA A 391 8.98 -11.91 11.78
C ALA A 391 8.48 -10.49 12.07
N GLN A 392 8.62 -10.05 13.33
CA GLN A 392 8.28 -8.69 13.74
C GLN A 392 9.20 -7.65 13.12
N GLN A 393 10.51 -7.86 13.11
CA GLN A 393 11.46 -6.96 12.46
C GLN A 393 11.12 -6.77 10.97
N THR A 394 10.82 -7.85 10.28
CA THR A 394 10.38 -7.81 8.87
C THR A 394 9.10 -6.98 8.73
N ALA A 395 8.11 -7.18 9.60
CA ALA A 395 6.87 -6.42 9.59
C ALA A 395 7.09 -4.92 9.90
N ASP A 396 8.00 -4.60 10.82
CA ASP A 396 8.41 -3.23 11.16
C ASP A 396 9.08 -2.53 9.97
N ASP A 397 9.99 -3.21 9.28
CA ASP A 397 10.65 -2.69 8.09
C ASP A 397 9.61 -2.39 6.99
N LYS A 398 8.68 -3.32 6.74
CA LYS A 398 7.60 -3.11 5.76
C LYS A 398 6.68 -1.95 6.15
N PHE A 399 6.36 -1.80 7.45
CA PHE A 399 5.57 -0.67 7.92
C PHE A 399 6.32 0.67 7.80
N TYR A 400 7.62 0.68 8.10
CA TYR A 400 8.47 1.86 7.93
C TYR A 400 8.43 2.36 6.49
N HIS A 401 8.61 1.47 5.51
CA HIS A 401 8.54 1.83 4.09
C HIS A 401 7.15 2.33 3.69
N PHE A 402 6.08 1.69 4.17
CA PHE A 402 4.72 2.15 3.95
C PHE A 402 4.53 3.58 4.49
N LYS A 403 4.92 3.84 5.74
CA LYS A 403 4.79 5.16 6.37
C LYS A 403 5.63 6.21 5.66
N ASP A 404 6.92 5.93 5.43
CA ASP A 404 7.89 6.84 4.81
C ASP A 404 7.39 7.35 3.44
N ARG A 405 6.82 6.46 2.63
CA ARG A 405 6.21 6.78 1.32
C ARG A 405 5.17 7.90 1.40
N TYR A 406 4.35 7.92 2.45
CA TYR A 406 3.24 8.88 2.58
C TYR A 406 3.55 10.07 3.50
N THR A 407 4.71 10.07 4.18
CA THR A 407 5.11 11.16 5.09
C THR A 407 6.14 12.12 4.51
N LYS A 408 6.72 11.82 3.34
CA LYS A 408 7.71 12.70 2.68
C LYS A 408 7.12 14.05 2.24
N ARG A 409 5.87 14.03 1.78
CA ARG A 409 5.09 15.20 1.37
C ARG A 409 3.62 14.91 1.63
N LEU A 410 2.86 15.95 1.97
CA LEU A 410 1.42 15.78 2.15
C LEU A 410 0.73 15.43 0.82
N THR A 411 1.26 15.89 -0.32
CA THR A 411 0.83 15.47 -1.67
C THR A 411 1.47 14.15 -2.15
N GLY A 412 2.03 13.35 -1.24
CA GLY A 412 2.60 12.04 -1.57
C GLY A 412 1.61 11.16 -2.36
N PRO A 413 2.07 10.03 -2.92
CA PRO A 413 1.31 9.25 -3.89
C PRO A 413 -0.12 8.91 -3.45
N PRO A 414 -1.02 8.59 -4.40
CA PRO A 414 -2.35 8.10 -4.07
C PRO A 414 -2.27 6.85 -3.20
N LEU A 415 -3.05 6.80 -2.11
CA LEU A 415 -3.11 5.65 -1.18
C LEU A 415 -3.63 4.35 -1.83
N ARG A 416 -4.20 4.45 -3.03
CA ARG A 416 -4.73 3.31 -3.79
C ARG A 416 -3.65 2.58 -4.58
N TRP A 417 -2.40 3.05 -4.57
CA TRP A 417 -1.34 2.40 -5.33
C TRP A 417 -0.86 1.12 -4.62
N PRO A 418 -0.83 -0.04 -5.31
CA PRO A 418 -0.38 -1.28 -4.70
C PRO A 418 1.08 -1.16 -4.27
N THR A 419 1.36 -1.60 -3.04
CA THR A 419 2.72 -1.96 -2.62
C THR A 419 2.98 -3.38 -3.13
N LEU A 420 4.06 -3.58 -3.87
CA LEU A 420 4.52 -4.90 -4.33
C LEU A 420 5.89 -5.21 -3.73
#